data_AF-A0AAU4MYX6-F1
#
_entry.id   AF-A0AAU4MYX6-F1
#
_cell.length_a   1.000
_cell.length_b   1.000
_cell.length_c   1.000
_cell.angle_alpha   90.00
_cell.angle_beta   90.00
_cell.angle_gamma   90.00
#
_symmetry.space_group_name_H-M   'P 1'
#
loop_
_entity.id
_entity.type
_entity.pdbx_description
1 polymer ?
#
loop_
_entity_poly.entity_id
_entity_poly.type
_entity_poly.pdbx_seq_one_letter_code
_entity_poly.pdbx_strand_id
1 'polypeptide(L)' 'MIITIPLVLLLAVAAALLLRFKAVGAGAAVVVALFGFYLANTGAADTVNQLVTAVTGALADAGR' A
#
# COMPACT_ATOMS: atom_id res chain seq x y z
N MET A 1 27.63 0.29 11.44
CA MET A 1 26.96 0.32 10.12
C MET A 1 25.70 1.16 10.25
N ILE A 2 25.47 2.12 9.36
CA ILE A 2 24.21 2.86 9.25
C ILE A 2 23.23 2.00 8.43
N ILE A 3 22.05 1.70 8.96
CA ILE A 3 21.01 0.98 8.22
C ILE A 3 20.15 2.04 7.53
N THR A 4 20.23 2.14 6.21
CA THR A 4 19.35 3.03 5.44
C THR A 4 18.00 2.37 5.29
N ILE A 5 17.01 2.85 6.02
CA ILE A 5 15.64 2.36 5.94
C ILE A 5 14.91 3.13 4.83
N PRO A 6 14.35 2.45 3.81
CA PRO A 6 13.62 3.13 2.77
C PRO A 6 12.31 3.72 3.34
N LEU A 7 12.03 4.98 2.98
CA LEU A 7 10.87 5.73 3.48
C LEU A 7 9.53 4.99 3.27
N VAL A 8 9.41 4.27 2.15
CA VAL A 8 8.22 3.46 1.83
C VAL A 8 7.90 2.41 2.91
N LEU A 9 8.92 1.81 3.55
CA LEU A 9 8.71 0.84 4.63
C LEU A 9 8.21 1.51 5.90
N LEU A 10 8.74 2.70 6.22
CA LEU A 10 8.23 3.49 7.36
C LEU A 10 6.78 3.90 7.13
N LEU A 11 6.43 4.34 5.92
CA LEU A 11 5.06 4.67 5.54
C LEU A 11 4.14 3.43 5.55
N ALA A 12 4.63 2.26 5.15
CA ALA A 12 3.89 1.01 5.22
C ALA A 12 3.53 0.65 6.67
N VAL A 13 4.50 0.75 7.59
CA VAL A 13 4.28 0.51 9.03
C VAL A 13 3.31 1.55 9.60
N ALA A 14 3.49 2.83 9.27
CA ALA A 14 2.58 3.88 9.72
C ALA A 14 1.14 3.63 9.23
N ALA A 15 0.96 3.29 7.95
CA ALA A 15 -0.34 2.92 7.40
C ALA A 15 -0.94 1.70 8.13
N ALA A 16 -0.16 0.64 8.35
CA ALA A 16 -0.61 -0.55 9.08
C ALA A 16 -1.04 -0.23 10.53
N LEU A 17 -0.30 0.65 11.21
CA LEU A 17 -0.67 1.12 12.55
C LEU A 17 -1.95 1.95 12.53
N LEU A 18 -2.11 2.86 11.57
CA LEU A 18 -3.33 3.66 11.40
C LEU A 18 -4.56 2.77 11.17
N LEU A 19 -4.43 1.72 10.34
CA LEU A 19 -5.47 0.71 10.16
C LEU A 19 -5.75 -0.03 11.48
N ARG A 20 -4.71 -0.46 12.20
CA ARG A 20 -4.84 -1.19 13.47
C ARG A 20 -5.56 -0.39 14.55
N PHE A 21 -5.26 0.90 14.65
CA PHE A 21 -5.89 1.81 15.62
C PHE A 21 -7.21 2.40 15.10
N LYS A 22 -7.68 2.00 13.91
CA LYS A 22 -8.90 2.51 13.28
C LYS A 22 -8.88 4.04 13.12
N ALA A 23 -7.70 4.63 13.01
CA ALA A 23 -7.48 6.07 12.90
C ALA A 23 -7.63 6.50 11.44
N VAL A 24 -8.86 6.56 10.94
CA VAL A 24 -9.16 6.97 9.55
C VAL A 24 -9.43 8.48 9.50
N GLY A 25 -8.43 9.26 9.92
CA GLY A 25 -8.46 10.73 9.88
C GLY A 25 -7.77 11.31 8.64
N ALA A 26 -7.77 12.63 8.50
CA ALA A 26 -7.09 13.33 7.41
C ALA A 26 -5.59 12.97 7.32
N GLY A 27 -4.91 12.80 8.46
CA GLY A 27 -3.50 12.38 8.50
C GLY A 27 -3.29 10.98 7.92
N ALA A 28 -4.25 10.06 8.10
CA ALA A 28 -4.15 8.72 7.54
C ALA A 28 -4.30 8.72 6.02
N ALA A 29 -5.20 9.55 5.49
CA ALA A 29 -5.35 9.72 4.05
C ALA A 29 -4.04 10.21 3.40
N VAL A 30 -3.36 11.17 4.02
CA VAL A 30 -2.06 11.67 3.54
C VAL A 30 -0.99 10.57 3.57
N VAL A 31 -0.87 9.83 4.69
CA VAL A 31 0.11 8.74 4.83
C VAL A 31 -0.13 7.65 3.79
N VAL A 32 -1.37 7.24 3.57
CA VAL A 32 -1.74 6.21 2.59
C VAL A 32 -1.50 6.68 1.16
N ALA A 33 -1.84 7.93 0.83
CA ALA A 33 -1.58 8.49 -0.50
C ALA A 33 -0.07 8.52 -0.78
N LEU A 34 0.73 9.05 0.14
CA LEU A 34 2.20 9.09 0.00
C LEU A 34 2.78 7.69 -0.09
N PHE A 35 2.32 6.76 0.75
CA PHE A 35 2.72 5.36 0.68
C PHE A 35 2.49 4.77 -0.71
N GLY A 36 1.30 4.97 -1.29
CA GLY A 36 0.96 4.49 -2.63
C GLY A 36 1.87 5.05 -3.72
N PHE A 37 2.12 6.37 -3.72
CA PHE A 37 3.05 7.00 -4.69
C PHE A 37 4.48 6.47 -4.57
N TYR A 38 4.99 6.31 -3.35
CA TYR A 38 6.32 5.76 -3.13
C TYR A 38 6.40 4.28 -3.51
N LEU A 39 5.37 3.49 -3.20
CA LEU A 39 5.28 2.07 -3.54
C LEU A 39 5.28 1.85 -5.06
N ALA A 40 4.56 2.68 -5.81
CA ALA A 40 4.52 2.65 -7.27
C ALA A 40 5.88 2.95 -7.91
N ASN A 41 6.74 3.74 -7.25
CA ASN A 41 8.10 4.01 -7.71
C ASN A 41 9.12 2.94 -7.29
N THR A 42 8.68 1.86 -6.64
CA THR A 42 9.56 0.73 -6.27
C THR A 42 9.37 -0.47 -7.20
N GLY A 43 10.31 -1.42 -7.17
CA GLY A 43 10.20 -2.68 -7.91
C GLY A 43 9.03 -3.57 -7.49
N ALA A 44 8.25 -3.20 -6.45
CA ALA A 44 7.04 -3.92 -6.06
C ALA A 44 5.80 -3.52 -6.87
N ALA A 45 5.88 -2.49 -7.73
CA ALA A 45 4.75 -1.99 -8.51
C ALA A 45 4.11 -3.09 -9.39
N ASP A 46 4.93 -3.88 -10.08
CA ASP A 46 4.44 -5.00 -10.91
C ASP A 46 3.67 -6.04 -10.09
N THR A 47 4.19 -6.41 -8.92
CA THR A 47 3.53 -7.36 -8.02
C THR A 47 2.18 -6.84 -7.54
N VAL A 48 2.10 -5.56 -7.17
CA VAL A 48 0.85 -4.93 -6.75
C VAL A 48 -0.16 -4.91 -7.90
N ASN A 49 0.27 -4.52 -9.10
CA ASN A 49 -0.61 -4.47 -10.28
C ASN A 49 -1.14 -5.88 -10.62
N GLN A 50 -0.28 -6.90 -10.60
CA GLN A 50 -0.69 -8.28 -10.84
C GLN A 50 -1.71 -8.77 -9.80
N LEU A 51 -1.51 -8.42 -8.52
CA LEU A 51 -2.46 -8.76 -7.47
C LEU A 51 -3.83 -8.09 -7.72
N VAL A 52 -3.84 -6.79 -8.03
CA VAL A 52 -5.08 -6.07 -8.34
C VAL A 52 -5.77 -6.69 -9.54
N THR A 53 -5.05 -6.97 -10.63
CA THR A 53 -5.59 -7.64 -11.82
C THR A 53 -6.17 -9.01 -11.49
N ALA A 54 -5.49 -9.82 -10.68
CA ALA A 54 -5.97 -11.14 -10.28
C ALA A 54 -7.26 -11.07 -9.44
N VAL A 55 -7.33 -10.14 -8.49
CA VAL A 55 -8.53 -9.92 -7.66
C VAL A 55 -9.69 -9.42 -8.51
N THR A 56 -9.45 -8.43 -9.38
CA THR A 56 -10.50 -7.91 -10.27
C THR A 56 -10.96 -8.96 -11.27
N GLY A 57 -10.05 -9.79 -11.80
CA GLY A 57 -10.39 -10.94 -12.64
C GLY A 57 -11.28 -11.94 -11.91
N ALA A 58 -10.88 -12.37 -10.71
CA ALA A 58 -11.67 -13.31 -9.89
C ALA A 58 -13.06 -12.77 -9.53
N LEU A 59 -13.17 -11.46 -9.25
CA LEU A 59 -14.46 -10.80 -9.00
C LEU A 59 -15.34 -10.76 -10.26
N ALA A 60 -14.76 -10.52 -11.44
CA ALA A 60 -15.49 -10.52 -12.70
C ALA A 60 -15.98 -11.93 -13.08
N ASP A 61 -15.17 -12.96 -12.81
CA ASP A 61 -15.54 -14.36 -13.01
C ASP A 61 -16.62 -14.82 -12.02
N ALA A 62 -16.54 -14.42 -10.75
CA ALA A 62 -17.52 -14.79 -9.72
C ALA A 62 -18.89 -14.13 -9.91
N GLY A 63 -18.97 -13.03 -10.66
CA GLY A 63 -20.22 -12.31 -10.96
C GLY A 63 -20.93 -12.79 -12.23
N ARG A 64 -20.38 -13.76 -12.96
CA ARG A 64 -20.94 -14.35 -14.19
C ARG A 64 -21.57 -15.70 -13.92
#